data_AF-A0A947R9F1-F1
#
_entry.id   AF-A0A947R9F1-F1
#
_cell.length_a   1.000
_cell.length_b   1.000
_cell.length_c   1.000
_cell.angle_alpha   90.00
_cell.angle_beta   90.00
_cell.angle_gamma   90.00
#
_symmetry.space_group_name_H-M   'P 1'
#
loop_
_entity.id
_entity.type
_entity.pdbx_description
1 polymer ?
#
loop_
_entity_poly.entity_id
_entity_poly.type
_entity_poly.pdbx_seq_one_letter_code
_entity_poly.pdbx_strand_id
1 'polypeptide(L)'
;MKPPEEKPVEEPKPEPEKPKEEKPEVNIEAEVKKQMDEKVKELLQKANEKRKQNKEDNLKRLLDFAKEKKVITNDDVRDSLHVSQSTATNYLSELVKRESVLREGTRGGTKYSA
;
A
#
# COMPACT_ATOMS: atom_id res chain seq x y z
N MET A 1 75.07 32.79 58.58
CA MET A 1 74.01 31.75 58.69
C MET A 1 73.42 31.52 57.30
N LYS A 2 73.26 30.26 56.88
CA LYS A 2 72.41 29.77 55.76
C LYS A 2 71.24 29.01 56.42
N PRO A 3 70.10 28.69 55.77
CA PRO A 3 69.29 29.31 54.69
C PRO A 3 67.81 29.52 55.21
N PRO A 4 66.73 29.71 54.41
CA PRO A 4 66.17 28.65 53.56
C PRO A 4 65.78 29.08 52.14
N GLU A 5 65.79 28.09 51.26
CA GLU A 5 65.23 28.08 49.91
C GLU A 5 63.70 28.16 49.97
N GLU A 6 63.09 29.06 49.21
CA GLU A 6 61.69 28.91 48.80
C GLU A 6 61.63 28.45 47.34
N LYS A 7 61.12 27.24 47.19
CA LYS A 7 60.85 26.55 45.94
C LYS A 7 59.71 27.27 45.17
N PRO A 8 59.66 27.16 43.84
CA PRO A 8 58.61 27.77 43.05
C PRO A 8 57.28 27.05 43.31
N VAL A 9 56.24 27.80 43.65
CA VAL A 9 54.86 27.31 43.71
C VAL A 9 54.38 27.13 42.27
N GLU A 10 54.38 25.89 41.80
CA GLU A 10 53.75 25.48 40.56
C GLU A 10 52.23 25.66 40.70
N GLU A 11 51.65 26.51 39.86
CA GLU A 11 50.19 26.64 39.71
C GLU A 11 49.61 25.31 39.19
N PRO A 12 48.49 24.80 39.73
CA PRO A 12 47.87 23.60 39.20
C PRO A 12 47.24 23.93 37.85
N LYS A 13 47.85 23.39 36.79
CA LYS A 13 47.34 23.38 35.42
C LYS A 13 45.93 22.75 35.40
N PRO A 14 44.92 23.36 34.76
CA PRO A 14 43.59 22.75 34.66
C PRO A 14 43.66 21.47 33.82
N GLU A 15 43.20 20.36 34.39
CA GLU A 15 43.01 19.09 33.67
C GLU A 15 42.01 19.27 32.52
N PRO A 16 42.26 18.66 31.34
CA PRO A 16 41.31 18.68 30.24
C PRO A 16 40.08 17.85 30.59
N GLU A 17 38.90 18.48 30.60
CA GLU A 17 37.61 17.81 30.70
C GLU A 17 37.49 16.73 29.61
N LYS A 18 37.38 15.47 30.04
CA LYS A 18 37.08 14.35 29.13
C LYS A 18 35.73 14.59 28.44
N PRO A 19 35.61 14.28 27.13
CA PRO A 19 34.33 14.33 26.43
C PRO A 19 33.33 13.39 27.10
N LYS A 20 32.19 13.93 27.53
CA LYS A 20 31.05 13.19 28.05
C LYS A 20 30.49 12.37 26.88
N GLU A 21 30.65 11.05 26.91
CA GLU A 21 29.97 10.14 25.98
C GLU A 21 28.45 10.33 26.11
N GLU A 22 27.84 10.97 25.11
CA GLU A 22 26.40 10.93 24.90
C GLU A 22 26.01 9.51 24.50
N LYS A 23 25.32 8.81 25.39
CA LYS A 23 24.61 7.57 25.04
C LYS A 23 23.54 7.90 24.00
N PRO A 24 23.30 7.05 22.98
CA PRO A 24 22.17 7.25 22.08
C PRO A 24 20.88 7.06 22.87
N GLU A 25 20.12 8.15 23.08
CA GLU A 25 18.72 8.06 23.47
C GLU A 25 17.96 7.36 22.34
N VAL A 26 17.67 6.07 22.52
CA VAL A 26 16.77 5.33 21.64
C VAL A 26 15.40 5.99 21.78
N ASN A 27 14.96 6.73 20.76
CA ASN A 27 13.64 7.35 20.73
C ASN A 27 12.58 6.26 20.50
N ILE A 28 12.15 5.62 21.60
CA ILE A 28 11.22 4.48 21.62
C ILE A 28 9.91 4.82 20.89
N GLU A 29 9.44 6.07 20.99
CA GLU A 29 8.21 6.51 20.34
C GLU A 29 8.33 6.52 18.80
N ALA A 30 9.47 6.95 18.27
CA ALA A 30 9.73 6.95 16.83
C ALA A 30 9.80 5.53 16.27
N GLU A 31 10.41 4.60 17.00
CA GLU A 31 10.51 3.19 16.61
C GLU A 31 9.14 2.50 16.64
N VAL A 32 8.33 2.73 17.68
CA VAL A 32 6.96 2.21 17.76
C VAL A 32 6.08 2.76 16.63
N LYS A 33 6.18 4.05 16.33
CA LYS A 33 5.43 4.67 15.23
C LYS A 33 5.81 4.06 13.87
N LYS A 34 7.11 3.88 13.61
CA LYS A 34 7.61 3.26 12.39
C LYS A 34 7.09 1.83 12.22
N GLN A 35 7.09 1.04 13.29
CA GLN A 35 6.54 -0.32 13.26
C GLN A 35 5.02 -0.35 13.00
N MET A 36 4.28 0.64 13.50
CA MET A 36 2.84 0.77 13.20
C MET A 36 2.62 1.15 11.74
N ASP A 37 3.38 2.11 11.20
CA ASP A 37 3.29 2.55 9.81
C ASP A 37 3.61 1.41 8.84
N GLU A 38 4.62 0.59 9.14
CA GLU A 38 4.97 -0.61 8.36
C GLU A 38 3.82 -1.64 8.36
N LYS A 39 3.21 -1.91 9.52
CA LYS A 39 2.05 -2.81 9.63
C LYS A 39 0.84 -2.28 8.87
N VAL A 40 0.55 -0.98 8.94
CA VAL A 40 -0.55 -0.36 8.19
C VAL A 40 -0.31 -0.51 6.70
N LYS A 41 0.92 -0.27 6.24
CA LYS A 41 1.31 -0.45 4.84
C LYS A 41 1.11 -1.90 4.38
N GLU A 42 1.53 -2.88 5.17
CA GLU A 42 1.33 -4.30 4.87
C GLU A 42 -0.16 -4.67 4.77
N LEU A 43 -0.99 -4.20 5.71
CA LEU A 43 -2.43 -4.43 5.68
C LEU A 43 -3.10 -3.80 4.44
N LEU A 44 -2.67 -2.59 4.06
CA LEU A 44 -3.15 -1.92 2.85
C LEU A 44 -2.75 -2.69 1.58
N GLN A 45 -1.52 -3.18 1.50
CA GLN A 45 -1.06 -4.01 0.39
C GLN A 45 -1.90 -5.28 0.27
N LYS A 46 -2.08 -6.02 1.37
CA LYS A 46 -2.89 -7.24 1.41
C LYS A 46 -4.36 -6.98 1.04
N ALA A 47 -4.93 -5.86 1.49
CA ALA A 47 -6.29 -5.47 1.12
C ALA A 47 -6.40 -5.16 -0.39
N ASN A 48 -5.41 -4.48 -0.96
CA ASN A 48 -5.37 -4.18 -2.39
C ASN A 48 -5.19 -5.42 -3.25
N GLU A 49 -4.33 -6.35 -2.83
CA GLU A 49 -4.16 -7.65 -3.49
C GLU A 49 -5.47 -8.45 -3.49
N LYS A 50 -6.15 -8.52 -2.35
CA LYS A 50 -7.45 -9.19 -2.25
C LYS A 50 -8.51 -8.55 -3.15
N ARG A 51 -8.55 -7.21 -3.23
CA ARG A 51 -9.46 -6.50 -4.16
C ARG A 51 -9.13 -6.83 -5.62
N LYS A 52 -7.85 -6.92 -5.97
CA LYS A 52 -7.41 -7.30 -7.32
C LYS A 52 -7.81 -8.73 -7.65
N GLN A 53 -7.60 -9.68 -6.74
CA GLN A 53 -8.01 -11.08 -6.90
C GLN A 53 -9.52 -11.20 -7.10
N ASN A 54 -10.33 -10.58 -6.22
CA ASN A 54 -11.79 -10.59 -6.35
C ASN A 54 -12.26 -10.02 -7.70
N LYS A 55 -11.58 -8.98 -8.19
CA LYS A 55 -11.87 -8.40 -9.50
C LYS A 55 -11.55 -9.38 -10.63
N GLU A 56 -10.40 -10.04 -10.59
CA GLU A 56 -10.02 -11.05 -11.57
C GLU A 56 -10.97 -12.25 -11.58
N ASP A 57 -11.37 -12.73 -10.40
CA ASP A 57 -12.35 -13.80 -10.24
C ASP A 57 -13.71 -13.43 -10.83
N ASN A 58 -14.19 -12.21 -10.58
CA ASN A 58 -15.44 -11.70 -11.14
C ASN A 58 -15.36 -11.58 -12.67
N LEU A 59 -14.25 -11.11 -13.22
CA LEU A 59 -14.05 -11.03 -14.67
C LEU A 59 -14.04 -12.42 -15.32
N LYS A 60 -13.42 -13.40 -14.66
CA LYS A 60 -13.43 -14.79 -15.13
C LYS A 60 -14.84 -15.38 -15.14
N ARG A 61 -15.58 -15.23 -14.05
CA ARG A 61 -16.99 -15.66 -13.95
C ARG A 61 -17.85 -14.99 -15.02
N LEU A 62 -17.65 -13.70 -15.25
CA LEU A 62 -18.35 -12.95 -16.27
C LEU A 62 -18.04 -13.48 -17.68
N LEU A 63 -16.79 -13.80 -17.97
CA LEU A 63 -16.39 -14.38 -19.25
C LEU A 63 -17.06 -15.73 -19.48
N ASP A 64 -17.06 -16.61 -18.46
CA ASP A 64 -17.70 -17.92 -18.54
C ASP A 64 -19.22 -17.78 -18.76
N PHE A 65 -19.85 -16.86 -18.04
CA PHE A 65 -21.26 -16.51 -18.21
C PHE A 65 -21.57 -15.96 -19.61
N ALA A 66 -20.69 -15.11 -20.16
CA ALA A 66 -20.84 -14.56 -21.51
C ALA A 66 -20.78 -15.66 -22.58
N LYS A 67 -19.87 -16.62 -22.42
CA LYS A 67 -19.73 -17.77 -23.33
C LYS A 67 -20.95 -18.68 -23.31
N GLU A 68 -21.56 -18.86 -22.13
CA GLU A 68 -22.78 -19.68 -21.97
C GLU A 68 -24.00 -19.01 -22.60
N LYS A 69 -24.25 -17.73 -22.29
CA LYS A 69 -25.41 -16.99 -22.81
C LYS A 69 -25.27 -16.50 -24.25
N LYS A 70 -24.06 -16.49 -24.82
CA LYS A 70 -23.68 -15.90 -26.13
C LYS A 70 -23.83 -14.38 -26.23
N VAL A 71 -24.88 -13.82 -25.64
CA VAL A 71 -25.15 -12.38 -25.59
C VAL A 71 -25.57 -12.00 -24.17
N ILE A 72 -24.93 -10.99 -23.61
CA ILE A 72 -25.22 -10.49 -22.27
C ILE A 72 -25.41 -8.96 -22.28
N THR A 73 -26.19 -8.47 -21.32
CA THR A 73 -26.42 -7.03 -21.08
C THR A 73 -25.84 -6.61 -19.74
N ASN A 74 -25.78 -5.30 -19.48
CA ASN A 74 -25.34 -4.79 -18.17
C ASN A 74 -26.20 -5.33 -17.01
N ASP A 75 -27.51 -5.50 -17.24
CA ASP A 75 -28.43 -6.00 -16.21
C ASP A 75 -28.17 -7.47 -15.89
N ASP A 76 -27.91 -8.30 -16.91
CA ASP A 76 -27.55 -9.71 -16.71
C ASP A 76 -26.30 -9.86 -15.81
N VAL A 77 -25.32 -8.98 -16.01
CA VAL A 77 -24.08 -8.97 -15.22
C VAL A 77 -24.31 -8.49 -13.80
N ARG A 78 -25.12 -7.44 -13.65
CA ARG A 78 -25.51 -6.90 -12.35
C ARG A 78 -26.16 -7.99 -11.50
N ASP A 79 -27.10 -8.73 -12.08
CA ASP A 79 -27.90 -9.71 -11.39
C ASP A 79 -27.10 -11.01 -11.14
N SER A 80 -26.19 -11.39 -12.05
CA SER A 80 -25.32 -12.57 -11.87
C SER A 80 -24.25 -12.35 -10.78
N LEU A 81 -23.54 -11.22 -10.84
CA LEU A 81 -22.44 -10.93 -9.90
C LEU A 81 -22.89 -10.18 -8.63
N HIS A 82 -24.16 -9.78 -8.54
CA HIS A 82 -24.72 -9.01 -7.42
C HIS A 82 -23.92 -7.72 -7.15
N VAL A 83 -23.58 -7.00 -8.22
CA VAL A 83 -22.82 -5.74 -8.16
C VAL A 83 -23.69 -4.55 -8.54
N SER A 84 -23.20 -3.32 -8.37
CA SER A 84 -23.90 -2.14 -8.90
C SER A 84 -23.85 -2.10 -10.43
N GLN A 85 -24.81 -1.40 -11.05
CA GLN A 85 -24.83 -1.18 -12.51
C GLN A 85 -23.52 -0.59 -13.03
N SER A 86 -22.95 0.39 -12.31
CA SER A 86 -21.67 1.01 -12.67
C SER A 86 -20.52 0.02 -12.65
N THR A 87 -20.48 -0.88 -11.66
CA THR A 87 -19.48 -1.95 -11.57
C THR A 87 -19.61 -2.94 -12.72
N ALA A 88 -20.85 -3.35 -13.06
CA ALA A 88 -21.11 -4.21 -14.21
C ALA A 88 -20.60 -3.60 -15.52
N THR A 89 -20.90 -2.32 -15.76
CA THR A 89 -20.40 -1.58 -16.94
C THR A 89 -18.88 -1.49 -16.95
N ASN A 90 -18.24 -1.28 -15.81
CA ASN A 90 -16.77 -1.26 -15.71
C ASN A 90 -16.17 -2.62 -16.07
N TYR A 91 -16.71 -3.72 -15.55
CA TYR A 91 -16.22 -5.07 -15.85
C TYR A 91 -16.38 -5.44 -17.33
N LEU A 92 -17.55 -5.16 -17.91
CA LEU A 92 -17.78 -5.37 -19.34
C LEU A 92 -16.84 -4.53 -20.20
N SER A 93 -16.63 -3.26 -19.82
CA SER A 93 -15.66 -2.39 -20.51
C SER A 93 -14.23 -2.92 -20.43
N GLU A 94 -13.85 -3.57 -19.32
CA GLU A 94 -12.54 -4.22 -19.21
C GLU A 94 -12.43 -5.47 -20.08
N LEU A 95 -13.47 -6.29 -20.19
CA LEU A 95 -13.45 -7.44 -21.08
C LEU A 95 -13.39 -7.02 -22.55
N VAL A 96 -14.06 -5.93 -22.93
CA VAL A 96 -13.94 -5.35 -24.29
C VAL A 96 -12.52 -4.86 -24.55
N LYS A 97 -11.90 -4.17 -23.58
CA LYS A 97 -10.49 -3.74 -23.69
C LYS A 97 -9.50 -4.90 -23.80
N ARG A 98 -9.85 -6.07 -23.27
CA ARG A 98 -9.06 -7.31 -23.37
C ARG A 98 -9.43 -8.15 -24.60
N GLU A 99 -10.24 -7.62 -25.51
CA GLU A 99 -10.71 -8.30 -26.72
C GLU A 99 -11.41 -9.64 -26.43
N SER A 100 -11.92 -9.82 -25.20
CA SER A 100 -12.53 -11.07 -24.75
C SER A 100 -14.04 -11.11 -24.99
N VAL A 101 -14.66 -9.94 -25.19
CA VAL A 101 -16.04 -9.77 -25.61
C VAL A 101 -16.15 -8.57 -26.55
N LEU A 102 -17.07 -8.62 -27.50
CA LEU A 102 -17.38 -7.53 -28.42
C LEU A 102 -18.56 -6.73 -27.90
N ARG A 103 -18.48 -5.40 -28.00
CA ARG A 103 -19.58 -4.51 -27.66
C ARG A 103 -20.42 -4.24 -28.91
N GLU A 104 -21.70 -4.56 -28.83
CA GLU A 104 -22.68 -4.33 -29.89
C GLU A 104 -23.67 -3.24 -29.45
N GLY A 105 -23.77 -2.17 -30.24
CA GLY A 105 -24.71 -1.09 -30.03
C GLY A 105 -24.19 0.09 -29.22
N THR A 106 -24.94 1.20 -29.29
CA THR A 106 -24.66 2.46 -28.61
C THR A 106 -25.81 2.78 -27.66
N ARG A 107 -25.50 3.10 -26.39
CA ARG A 107 -26.45 3.49 -25.32
C ARG A 107 -27.40 2.36 -24.84
N GLY A 108 -28.66 2.66 -24.53
CA GLY A 108 -29.63 1.89 -23.73
C GLY A 108 -30.07 0.53 -24.26
N GLY A 109 -29.37 0.00 -25.27
CA GLY A 109 -29.49 -1.38 -25.76
C GLY A 109 -28.12 -2.02 -25.98
N THR A 110 -27.09 -1.59 -25.25
CA THR A 110 -25.74 -2.16 -25.39
C THR A 110 -25.76 -3.64 -25.01
N LYS A 111 -25.35 -4.47 -25.96
CA LYS A 111 -25.18 -5.91 -25.81
C LYS A 111 -23.70 -6.25 -25.91
N TYR A 112 -23.32 -7.37 -25.32
CA TYR A 112 -21.96 -7.87 -25.37
C TYR A 112 -21.98 -9.33 -25.79
N SER A 113 -21.17 -9.68 -26.77
CA SER A 113 -21.04 -11.04 -27.33
C SER A 113 -19.63 -11.58 -27.09
N ALA A 114 -19.53 -12.87 -26.75
CA ALA A 114 -18.26 -13.57 -26.43
C ALA A 114 -17.92 -14.64 -27.46
#